data_AF-A0A6B3NK00-F1
#
_entry.id   AF-A0A6B3NK00-F1
#
_cell.length_a   1.000
_cell.length_b   1.000
_cell.length_c   1.000
_cell.angle_alpha   90.00
_cell.angle_beta   90.00
_cell.angle_gamma   90.00
#
_symmetry.space_group_name_H-M   'P 1'
#
loop_
_entity.id
_entity.type
_entity.pdbx_description
1 polymer ?
#
loop_
_entity_poly.entity_id
_entity_poly.type
_entity_poly.pdbx_seq_one_letter_code
_entity_poly.pdbx_strand_id
1 'polypeptide(L)'
;GKISGESKTLIDVKPTDNSWDQQTADQFMTINSSQWRSSSKASSFSIAPIVLLKAQKDARDRQLDIIGIYHSHPDHQAIPSEFDRAIAWQRYSYIIISVQQGKAGELKSWRLDDNHQFQLEEMLIV
;
A
#
# COMPACT_ATOMS: atom_id res chain seq x y z
N GLY A 1 1.36 -8.29 -11.51
CA GLY A 1 2.69 -8.23 -12.14
C GLY A 1 3.30 -9.61 -12.18
N LYS A 2 4.61 -9.69 -12.36
CA LYS A 2 5.39 -10.94 -12.30
C LYS A 2 6.56 -10.78 -11.32
N ILE A 3 6.91 -11.88 -10.66
CA ILE A 3 8.06 -11.94 -9.75
C ILE A 3 9.09 -12.90 -10.37
N SER A 4 10.35 -12.47 -10.47
CA SER A 4 11.46 -13.26 -10.97
C SER A 4 12.68 -13.05 -10.08
N GLY A 5 12.95 -13.99 -9.18
CA GLY A 5 13.94 -13.80 -8.12
C GLY A 5 13.53 -12.66 -7.20
N GLU A 6 14.41 -11.67 -7.05
CA GLU A 6 14.15 -10.45 -6.27
C GLU A 6 13.44 -9.35 -7.07
N SER A 7 13.36 -9.49 -8.40
CA SER A 7 12.79 -8.47 -9.28
C SER A 7 11.28 -8.61 -9.41
N LYS A 8 10.58 -7.48 -9.35
CA LYS A 8 9.13 -7.37 -9.55
C LYS A 8 8.86 -6.54 -10.80
N THR A 9 8.12 -7.09 -11.76
CA THR A 9 7.70 -6.37 -12.97
C THR A 9 6.23 -5.99 -12.85
N LEU A 10 5.95 -4.69 -12.86
CA LEU A 10 4.59 -4.17 -12.94
C LEU A 10 4.03 -4.40 -14.34
N ILE A 11 2.84 -4.98 -14.43
CA ILE A 11 2.15 -5.30 -15.69
C ILE A 11 0.80 -4.59 -15.78
N ASP A 12 0.11 -4.47 -14.64
CA ASP A 12 -1.23 -3.90 -14.56
C ASP A 12 -1.45 -3.32 -13.15
N VAL A 13 -2.29 -2.31 -13.06
CA VAL A 13 -2.66 -1.61 -11.82
C VAL A 13 -4.17 -1.61 -11.72
N LYS A 14 -4.71 -2.10 -10.60
CA LYS A 14 -6.15 -2.07 -10.33
C LYS A 14 -6.48 -0.96 -9.34
N PRO A 15 -7.16 0.12 -9.76
CA PRO A 15 -7.66 1.12 -8.84
C PRO A 15 -8.79 0.56 -7.97
N THR A 16 -8.89 1.06 -6.75
CA THR A 16 -9.95 0.72 -5.79
C THR A 16 -10.26 1.92 -4.91
N ASP A 17 -11.48 1.96 -4.38
CA ASP A 17 -11.87 2.97 -3.40
C ASP A 17 -11.16 2.75 -2.06
N ASN A 18 -10.81 3.86 -1.41
CA ASN A 18 -10.38 3.83 -0.01
C ASN A 18 -11.58 3.47 0.88
N SER A 19 -11.57 2.25 1.40
CA SER A 19 -12.64 1.67 2.21
C SER A 19 -12.54 2.02 3.69
N TRP A 20 -11.61 2.91 4.08
CA TRP A 20 -11.36 3.26 5.48
C TRP A 20 -12.58 3.87 6.17
N ASP A 21 -13.06 3.27 7.25
CA ASP A 21 -14.15 3.78 8.07
C ASP A 21 -13.91 3.53 9.57
N GLN A 22 -14.84 3.94 10.42
CA GLN A 22 -14.69 3.76 11.87
C GLN A 22 -14.59 2.29 12.27
N GLN A 23 -15.36 1.41 11.63
CA GLN A 23 -15.32 -0.03 11.91
C GLN A 23 -13.95 -0.62 11.57
N THR A 24 -13.39 -0.22 10.43
CA THR A 24 -12.05 -0.60 9.99
C THR A 24 -11.00 -0.08 10.97
N ALA A 25 -11.09 1.19 11.37
CA ALA A 25 -10.20 1.78 12.36
C ALA A 25 -10.23 0.99 13.68
N ASP A 26 -11.42 0.65 14.18
CA ASP A 26 -11.59 -0.12 15.41
C ASP A 26 -10.97 -1.54 15.30
N GLN A 27 -11.09 -2.20 14.15
CA GLN A 27 -10.44 -3.49 13.89
C GLN A 27 -8.91 -3.36 13.97
N PHE A 28 -8.31 -2.35 13.32
CA PHE A 28 -6.86 -2.11 13.40
C PHE A 28 -6.40 -1.73 14.81
N MET A 29 -7.24 -1.04 15.59
CA MET A 29 -6.94 -0.64 16.97
C MET A 29 -6.84 -1.83 17.94
N THR A 30 -7.53 -2.94 17.67
CA THR A 30 -7.39 -4.17 18.47
C THR A 30 -6.06 -4.88 18.24
N ILE A 31 -5.38 -4.60 17.12
CA ILE A 31 -4.13 -5.25 16.72
C ILE A 31 -2.89 -4.50 17.25
N ASN A 32 -2.96 -3.16 17.40
CA ASN A 32 -1.80 -2.34 17.79
C ASN A 32 -2.17 -1.21 18.80
N SER A 33 -2.48 -1.63 20.03
CA SER A 33 -2.67 -0.81 21.24
C SER A 33 -2.63 0.73 21.05
N SER A 34 -3.82 1.34 21.01
CA SER A 34 -4.08 2.75 21.39
C SER A 34 -3.48 3.91 20.57
N GLN A 35 -2.56 3.70 19.62
CA GLN A 35 -1.83 4.82 18.97
C GLN A 35 -2.57 5.51 17.79
N TRP A 36 -3.60 4.91 17.19
CA TRP A 36 -4.20 5.40 15.92
C TRP A 36 -5.58 6.05 16.06
N ARG A 37 -5.93 6.53 17.27
CA ARG A 37 -7.27 7.04 17.64
C ARG A 37 -7.78 8.22 16.81
N SER A 38 -6.93 8.90 16.04
CA SER A 38 -7.28 10.07 15.23
C SER A 38 -6.93 9.91 13.75
N SER A 39 -7.09 8.71 13.21
CA SER A 39 -6.94 8.43 11.78
C SER A 39 -8.21 8.81 11.01
N SER A 40 -8.04 9.35 9.82
CA SER A 40 -9.13 9.72 8.92
C SER A 40 -8.92 9.07 7.55
N LYS A 41 -9.93 9.09 6.67
CA LYS A 41 -9.74 8.69 5.26
C LYS A 41 -8.62 9.46 4.54
N ALA A 42 -8.27 10.66 5.01
CA ALA A 42 -7.22 11.48 4.43
C ALA A 42 -5.81 11.05 4.89
N SER A 43 -5.70 10.38 6.03
CA SER A 43 -4.42 9.97 6.64
C SER A 43 -4.27 8.45 6.77
N SER A 44 -5.23 7.68 6.27
CA SER A 44 -5.25 6.22 6.36
C SER A 44 -6.01 5.61 5.19
N PHE A 45 -5.61 4.41 4.79
CA PHE A 45 -6.28 3.67 3.74
C PHE A 45 -6.60 2.24 4.17
N SER A 46 -7.65 1.70 3.57
CA SER A 46 -7.89 0.26 3.57
C SER A 46 -8.49 -0.15 2.23
N ILE A 47 -8.28 -1.41 1.87
CA ILE A 47 -8.91 -2.04 0.72
C ILE A 47 -9.95 -3.01 1.26
N ALA A 48 -11.21 -2.88 0.83
CA ALA A 48 -12.26 -3.80 1.25
C ALA A 48 -11.85 -5.26 0.98
N PRO A 49 -12.04 -6.18 1.94
CA PRO A 49 -11.63 -7.58 1.78
C PRO A 49 -12.17 -8.24 0.51
N ILE A 50 -13.41 -7.92 0.13
CA ILE A 50 -14.02 -8.43 -1.10
C ILE A 50 -13.31 -7.95 -2.37
N VAL A 51 -12.74 -6.74 -2.35
CA VAL A 51 -11.98 -6.20 -3.47
C VAL A 51 -10.63 -6.89 -3.57
N LEU A 52 -9.93 -7.10 -2.44
CA LEU A 52 -8.69 -7.88 -2.40
C LEU A 52 -8.89 -9.31 -2.93
N LEU A 53 -9.95 -9.99 -2.50
CA LEU A 53 -10.28 -11.34 -2.97
C LEU A 53 -10.54 -11.38 -4.48
N LYS A 54 -11.27 -10.40 -5.01
CA LYS A 54 -11.50 -10.27 -6.46
C LYS A 54 -10.21 -10.01 -7.22
N ALA A 55 -9.34 -9.13 -6.70
CA ALA A 55 -8.04 -8.84 -7.31
C ALA A 55 -7.12 -10.07 -7.31
N GLN A 56 -7.10 -10.85 -6.22
CA GLN A 56 -6.35 -12.10 -6.12
C GLN A 56 -6.85 -13.14 -7.12
N LYS A 57 -8.17 -13.28 -7.28
CA LYS A 57 -8.77 -14.16 -8.28
C LYS A 57 -8.38 -13.75 -9.70
N ASP A 58 -8.58 -12.48 -10.06
CA ASP A 58 -8.22 -11.95 -11.38
C ASP A 58 -6.74 -12.14 -11.71
N ALA A 59 -5.86 -11.87 -10.74
CA ALA A 59 -4.43 -12.07 -10.90
C ALA A 59 -4.11 -13.54 -11.20
N ARG A 60 -4.70 -14.48 -10.44
CA ARG A 60 -4.53 -15.93 -10.67
C ARG A 60 -5.03 -16.35 -12.05
N ASP A 61 -6.21 -15.91 -12.45
CA ASP A 61 -6.82 -16.26 -13.75
C ASP A 61 -5.94 -15.77 -14.93
N ARG A 62 -5.17 -14.71 -14.72
CA ARG A 62 -4.23 -14.13 -15.69
C ARG A 62 -2.77 -14.59 -15.52
N GLN A 63 -2.50 -15.52 -14.61
CA GLN A 63 -1.14 -15.96 -14.26
C GLN A 63 -0.22 -14.78 -13.85
N LEU A 64 -0.78 -13.87 -13.05
CA LEU A 64 -0.11 -12.71 -12.47
C LEU A 64 -0.09 -12.82 -10.93
N ASP A 65 0.84 -12.11 -10.32
CA ASP A 65 0.94 -11.92 -8.87
C ASP A 65 0.47 -10.52 -8.46
N ILE A 66 -0.09 -10.40 -7.25
CA ILE A 66 -0.13 -9.11 -6.55
C ILE A 66 1.28 -8.88 -6.00
N ILE A 67 1.96 -7.88 -6.55
CA ILE A 67 3.37 -7.57 -6.22
C ILE A 67 3.49 -6.38 -5.26
N GLY A 68 2.40 -5.64 -5.05
CA GLY A 68 2.42 -4.41 -4.29
C GLY A 68 1.06 -3.73 -4.14
N ILE A 69 1.07 -2.69 -3.31
CA ILE A 69 -0.05 -1.79 -3.06
C ILE A 69 0.45 -0.38 -3.39
N TYR A 70 -0.43 0.48 -3.90
CA TYR A 70 -0.12 1.89 -4.05
C TYR A 70 -1.17 2.74 -3.35
N HIS A 71 -0.74 3.88 -2.81
CA HIS A 71 -1.62 4.84 -2.18
C HIS A 71 -1.03 6.25 -2.25
N SER A 72 -1.87 7.24 -1.98
CA SER A 72 -1.47 8.65 -1.95
C SER A 72 -1.37 9.17 -0.53
N HIS A 73 -0.44 10.08 -0.29
CA HIS A 73 -0.29 10.89 0.91
C HIS A 73 -0.71 12.35 0.60
N PRO A 74 -1.95 12.75 0.93
CA PRO A 74 -2.40 14.13 0.77
C PRO A 74 -1.64 15.08 1.70
N ASP A 75 -1.10 16.16 1.14
CA ASP A 75 -0.35 17.22 1.83
C ASP A 75 0.83 16.71 2.68
N HIS A 76 1.36 15.53 2.36
CA HIS A 76 2.51 14.89 3.02
C HIS A 76 3.49 14.33 2.00
N GLN A 77 4.73 14.07 2.43
CA GLN A 77 5.78 13.50 1.58
C GLN A 77 5.49 12.04 1.23
N ALA A 78 6.11 11.54 0.16
CA ALA A 78 6.01 10.15 -0.27
C ALA A 78 6.86 9.19 0.60
N ILE A 79 6.77 9.34 1.92
CA ILE A 79 7.48 8.56 2.94
C ILE A 79 6.43 7.76 3.73
N PRO A 80 6.62 6.45 3.93
CA PRO A 80 5.68 5.64 4.69
C PRO A 80 5.60 6.11 6.13
N SER A 81 4.37 6.12 6.65
CA SER A 81 4.09 6.31 8.06
C SER A 81 4.31 5.01 8.85
N GLU A 82 4.34 5.16 10.17
CA GLU A 82 4.30 4.04 11.12
C GLU A 82 3.05 3.15 10.93
N PHE A 83 1.92 3.76 10.57
CA PHE A 83 0.69 3.02 10.26
C PHE A 83 0.87 2.16 9.01
N ASP A 84 1.44 2.73 7.94
CA ASP A 84 1.74 1.99 6.71
C ASP A 84 2.61 0.77 7.00
N ARG A 85 3.61 0.93 7.89
CA ARG A 85 4.52 -0.15 8.27
C ARG A 85 3.79 -1.26 9.02
N ALA A 86 2.96 -0.87 9.99
CA ALA A 86 2.22 -1.80 10.83
C ALA A 86 1.22 -2.69 10.05
N ILE A 87 0.72 -2.21 8.91
CA ILE A 87 -0.22 -2.97 8.07
C ILE A 87 0.45 -3.59 6.83
N ALA A 88 1.76 -3.41 6.66
CA ALA A 88 2.47 -3.86 5.48
C ALA A 88 2.93 -5.33 5.55
N TRP A 89 2.97 -5.97 4.39
CA TRP A 89 3.49 -7.31 4.19
C TRP A 89 4.82 -7.27 3.46
N GLN A 90 5.80 -7.99 3.99
CA GLN A 90 7.19 -7.93 3.54
C GLN A 90 7.40 -8.28 2.06
N ARG A 91 6.55 -9.14 1.50
CA ARG A 91 6.64 -9.53 0.09
C ARG A 91 6.25 -8.41 -0.88
N TYR A 92 5.49 -7.41 -0.43
CA TYR A 92 4.90 -6.40 -1.30
C TYR A 92 5.80 -5.16 -1.43
N SER A 93 5.70 -4.53 -2.59
CA SER A 93 6.17 -3.16 -2.81
C SER A 93 5.05 -2.17 -2.49
N TYR A 94 5.42 -1.02 -1.94
CA TYR A 94 4.52 0.04 -1.54
C TYR A 94 4.85 1.30 -2.32
N ILE A 95 4.03 1.63 -3.31
CA ILE A 95 4.20 2.85 -4.10
C ILE A 95 3.41 3.96 -3.42
N ILE A 96 4.13 4.98 -2.93
CA ILE A 96 3.53 6.12 -2.24
C ILE A 96 3.67 7.36 -3.13
N ILE A 97 2.56 8.05 -3.32
CA ILE A 97 2.50 9.27 -4.14
C ILE A 97 2.19 10.45 -3.21
N SER A 98 3.09 11.42 -3.17
CA SER A 98 2.81 12.70 -2.52
C SER A 98 1.81 13.49 -3.36
N VAL A 99 0.71 13.94 -2.74
CA VAL A 99 -0.30 14.76 -3.39
C VAL A 99 -0.42 16.08 -2.66
N GLN A 100 0.24 17.12 -3.15
CA GLN A 100 0.27 18.44 -2.53
C GLN A 100 -0.81 19.32 -3.13
N GLN A 101 -1.75 19.83 -2.32
CA GLN A 101 -2.84 20.69 -2.77
C GLN A 101 -3.63 20.10 -3.96
N GLY A 102 -3.88 18.78 -3.91
CA GLY A 102 -4.58 18.04 -4.96
C GLY A 102 -3.78 17.74 -6.22
N LYS A 103 -2.47 18.05 -6.27
CA LYS A 103 -1.59 17.74 -7.40
C LYS A 103 -0.63 16.61 -7.04
N ALA A 104 -0.63 15.55 -7.86
CA ALA A 104 0.34 14.47 -7.73
C ALA A 104 1.76 14.99 -8.01
N GLY A 105 2.69 14.66 -7.12
CA GLY A 105 4.08 15.06 -7.19
C GLY A 105 5.02 13.86 -7.09
N GLU A 106 5.88 13.87 -6.07
CA GLU A 106 6.87 12.82 -5.85
C GLU A 106 6.23 11.44 -5.70
N LEU A 107 6.80 10.43 -6.36
CA LEU A 107 6.43 9.02 -6.27
C LEU A 107 7.65 8.22 -5.84
N LYS A 108 7.49 7.38 -4.82
CA LYS A 108 8.55 6.49 -4.31
C LYS A 108 8.00 5.08 -4.12
N SER A 109 8.83 4.06 -4.38
CA SER A 109 8.55 2.68 -4.00
C SER A 109 9.29 2.32 -2.73
N TRP A 110 8.67 1.51 -1.89
CA TRP A 110 9.21 1.06 -0.61
C TRP A 110 8.98 -0.43 -0.44
N ARG A 111 9.89 -1.12 0.24
CA ARG A 111 9.74 -2.53 0.64
C ARG A 111 10.15 -2.71 2.09
N LEU A 112 9.54 -3.63 2.81
CA LEU A 112 10.03 -3.98 4.14
C LEU A 112 11.25 -4.90 4.03
N ASP A 113 12.25 -4.65 4.86
CA ASP A 113 13.35 -5.58 5.12
C ASP A 113 12.97 -6.65 6.15
N ASP A 114 13.92 -7.53 6.48
CA ASP A 114 13.75 -8.62 7.45
C ASP A 114 13.53 -8.13 8.90
N ASN A 115 13.87 -6.86 9.18
CA ASN A 115 13.61 -6.21 10.46
C ASN A 115 12.28 -5.44 10.47
N HIS A 116 11.44 -5.68 9.45
CA HIS A 116 10.15 -5.02 9.27
C HIS A 116 10.29 -3.48 9.17
N GLN A 117 11.39 -2.98 8.60
CA GLN A 117 11.61 -1.56 8.32
C GLN A 117 11.52 -1.27 6.83
N PHE A 118 10.93 -0.12 6.49
CA PHE A 118 10.84 0.30 5.09
C PHE A 118 12.20 0.75 4.57
N GLN A 119 12.56 0.19 3.42
CA GLN A 119 13.70 0.58 2.61
C GLN A 119 13.20 1.14 1.29
N LEU A 120 13.86 2.20 0.80
CA LEU A 120 13.57 2.74 -0.53
C LEU A 120 13.86 1.66 -1.57
N GLU A 121 12.91 1.45 -2.47
CA GLU A 121 12.99 0.49 -3.56
C GLU A 121 13.13 1.25 -4.88
N GLU A 122 14.18 0.94 -5.64
CA GLU A 122 14.42 1.55 -6.94
C GLU A 122 13.33 1.10 -7.94
N MET A 123 12.83 2.07 -8.71
CA MET A 123 11.86 1.82 -9.76
C MET A 123 12.45 2.20 -11.11
N LEU A 124 12.49 1.24 -12.03
CA LEU A 124 12.98 1.42 -13.38
C LEU A 124 11.82 1.38 -14.36
N ILE A 125 11.78 2.35 -15.26
CA ILE A 125 10.84 2.36 -16.39
C ILE A 125 11.58 1.73 -17.57
N VAL A 126 11.02 0.65 -18.11
CA VAL A 126 11.59 -0.14 -19.21
C VAL A 126 10.77 0.00 -20.48
#